data_AF-A0A1V9Y9W1-F1
#
_entry.id   AF-A0A1V9Y9W1-F1
#
_cell.length_a   1.000
_cell.length_b   1.000
_cell.length_c   1.000
_cell.angle_alpha   90.00
_cell.angle_beta   90.00
_cell.angle_gamma   90.00
#
_symmetry.space_group_name_H-M   'P 1'
#
loop_
_entity.id
_entity.type
_entity.pdbx_description
1 polymer ?
#
loop_
_entity_poly.entity_id
_entity_poly.type
_entity_poly.pdbx_seq_one_letter_code
_entity_poly.pdbx_strand_id
1 'polypeptide(L)'
;MSLAKRALAVTGARTLQVLVCIALIVAIFMSFDTVVYTPNGKIYRFTTTPMMLGLMAATAGMLFSLCYSIFVLALDRVEPDVLVERIFDFLLALCLALCGIFTATLGSCSVSDPETFHCSTYSAMTALTFVCAVVYAFSLVHSLVTLEISHPDAVENLVPRGNYGRASSPRRPSSPKADDTLTIMPRGNFGSVQPGAPKHGRDEDNTDELMPRGKFGSIV
;
A
#
# COMPACT_ATOMS: atom_id res chain seq x y z
N MET A 1 18.51 8.43 1.97
CA MET A 1 17.79 8.95 3.15
C MET A 1 17.81 7.86 4.22
N SER A 2 18.25 8.13 5.45
CA SER A 2 18.34 7.09 6.49
C SER A 2 16.95 6.56 6.87
N LEU A 3 16.89 5.29 7.28
CA LEU A 3 15.64 4.60 7.64
C LEU A 3 14.84 5.39 8.70
N ALA A 4 15.53 5.94 9.71
CA ALA A 4 14.94 6.78 10.74
C ALA A 4 14.26 8.06 10.20
N LYS A 5 14.83 8.69 9.15
CA LYS A 5 14.23 9.88 8.52
C LYS A 5 12.95 9.54 7.76
N ARG A 6 12.89 8.34 7.14
CA ARG A 6 11.69 7.85 6.45
C ARG A 6 10.56 7.55 7.43
N ALA A 7 10.88 6.84 8.52
CA ALA A 7 9.91 6.55 9.57
C ALA A 7 9.35 7.85 10.19
N LEU A 8 10.21 8.82 10.49
CA LEU A 8 9.78 10.11 11.02
C LEU A 8 8.85 10.86 10.05
N ALA A 9 9.14 10.85 8.75
CA ALA A 9 8.31 11.50 7.75
C ALA A 9 6.92 10.85 7.64
N VAL A 10 6.84 9.52 7.68
CA VAL A 10 5.57 8.79 7.63
C VAL A 10 4.75 9.06 8.90
N THR A 11 5.36 8.93 10.08
CA THR A 11 4.68 9.23 11.36
C THR A 11 4.22 10.68 11.43
N GLY A 12 5.05 11.62 11.00
CA GLY A 12 4.71 13.03 10.93
C GLY A 12 3.54 13.30 9.98
N ALA A 13 3.50 12.65 8.81
CA ALA A 13 2.41 12.81 7.86
C ALA A 13 1.10 12.23 8.40
N ARG A 14 1.12 11.00 8.95
CA ARG A 14 -0.08 10.35 9.51
C ARG A 14 -0.66 11.10 10.71
N THR A 15 0.20 11.63 11.59
CA THR A 15 -0.26 12.45 12.73
C THR A 15 -0.83 13.79 12.27
N LEU A 16 -0.22 14.43 11.27
CA LEU A 16 -0.75 15.66 10.66
C LEU A 16 -2.12 15.41 10.01
N GLN A 17 -2.32 14.29 9.31
CA GLN A 17 -3.61 13.90 8.74
C GLN A 17 -4.71 13.85 9.82
N VAL A 18 -4.43 13.20 10.96
CA VAL A 18 -5.39 13.13 12.08
C VAL A 18 -5.72 14.53 12.60
N LEU A 19 -4.72 15.37 12.86
CA LEU A 19 -4.91 16.71 13.42
C LEU A 19 -5.72 17.61 12.48
N VAL A 20 -5.39 17.64 11.19
CA VAL A 20 -6.09 18.49 10.21
C VAL A 20 -7.50 17.95 9.95
N CYS A 21 -7.71 16.63 9.91
CA CYS A 21 -9.05 16.06 9.81
C CYS A 21 -9.93 16.42 11.03
N ILE A 22 -9.39 16.38 12.25
CA ILE A 22 -10.11 16.83 13.45
C ILE A 22 -10.45 18.31 13.36
N ALA A 23 -9.47 19.15 13.00
CA ALA A 23 -9.69 20.58 12.82
C ALA A 23 -10.78 20.87 11.79
N LEU A 24 -10.80 20.13 10.68
CA LEU A 24 -11.83 20.22 9.66
C LEU A 24 -13.21 19.83 10.18
N ILE A 25 -13.33 18.71 10.90
CA ILE A 25 -14.60 18.27 11.51
C ILE A 25 -15.14 19.36 12.45
N VAL A 26 -14.27 19.93 13.30
CA VAL A 26 -14.65 21.02 14.22
C VAL A 26 -15.09 22.25 13.42
N ALA A 27 -14.35 22.64 12.37
CA ALA A 27 -14.70 23.79 11.54
C ALA A 27 -16.05 23.61 10.84
N ILE A 28 -16.37 22.40 10.38
CA ILE A 28 -17.69 22.09 9.81
C ILE A 28 -18.80 22.30 10.86
N PHE A 29 -18.62 21.81 12.08
CA PHE A 29 -19.62 21.99 13.14
C PHE A 29 -19.78 23.42 13.62
N MET A 30 -18.72 24.23 13.55
CA MET A 30 -18.72 25.64 13.94
C MET A 30 -19.22 26.57 12.82
N SER A 31 -19.48 26.04 11.61
CA SER A 31 -19.86 26.87 10.45
C SER A 31 -21.32 27.33 10.46
N PHE A 32 -22.20 26.66 11.20
CA PHE A 32 -23.62 26.98 11.30
C PHE A 32 -24.15 26.90 12.73
N ASP A 33 -25.09 27.78 13.04
CA ASP A 33 -25.87 27.71 14.26
C ASP A 33 -26.90 26.57 14.23
N THR A 34 -27.22 26.09 15.43
CA THR A 34 -28.26 25.10 15.65
C THR A 34 -29.64 25.74 15.53
N VAL A 35 -30.50 25.19 14.67
CA VAL A 35 -31.89 25.61 14.52
C VAL A 35 -32.80 24.59 15.19
N VAL A 36 -33.66 25.05 16.10
CA VAL A 36 -34.66 24.19 16.75
C VAL A 36 -35.86 24.06 15.80
N TYR A 37 -36.14 22.84 15.34
CA TYR A 37 -37.31 22.57 14.54
C TYR A 37 -38.51 22.40 15.48
N THR A 38 -39.34 23.45 15.52
CA THR A 38 -40.48 23.62 16.43
C THR A 38 -41.51 22.48 16.46
N PRO A 39 -41.83 21.73 15.37
CA PRO A 39 -42.85 20.69 15.47
C PRO A 39 -42.37 19.41 16.20
N ASN A 40 -41.06 19.21 16.40
CA ASN A 40 -40.52 18.05 17.11
C ASN A 40 -39.62 18.42 18.30
N GLY A 41 -39.37 19.71 18.56
CA GLY A 41 -38.42 20.20 19.57
C GLY A 41 -36.97 19.74 19.35
N LYS A 42 -36.67 19.15 18.18
CA LYS A 42 -35.35 18.62 17.85
C LYS A 42 -34.48 19.71 17.26
N ILE A 43 -33.21 19.66 17.62
CA ILE A 43 -32.20 20.60 17.16
C ILE A 43 -31.57 20.04 15.88
N TYR A 44 -31.65 20.80 14.79
CA TYR A 44 -31.04 20.48 13.51
C TYR A 44 -29.99 21.53 13.15
N ARG A 45 -28.95 21.13 12.43
CA ARG A 45 -28.00 22.05 11.82
C ARG A 45 -28.18 22.00 10.32
N PHE A 46 -28.23 23.17 9.68
CA PHE A 46 -28.16 23.24 8.24
C PHE A 46 -26.75 22.81 7.80
N THR A 47 -26.68 21.88 6.85
CA THR A 47 -25.43 21.51 6.20
C THR A 47 -25.70 21.36 4.71
N THR A 48 -24.78 21.86 3.89
CA THR A 48 -24.88 21.67 2.45
C THR A 48 -24.34 20.28 2.08
N THR A 49 -24.84 19.70 0.99
CA THR A 49 -24.37 18.40 0.49
C THR A 49 -22.84 18.27 0.40
N PRO A 50 -22.08 19.24 -0.14
CA PRO A 50 -20.62 19.13 -0.20
C PRO A 50 -19.95 19.18 1.18
N MET A 51 -20.53 19.88 2.16
CA MET A 51 -20.04 19.89 3.54
C MET A 51 -20.30 18.56 4.24
N MET A 52 -21.45 17.93 3.99
CA MET A 52 -21.77 16.61 4.51
C MET A 52 -20.85 15.52 3.95
N LEU A 53 -20.56 15.57 2.64
CA LEU A 53 -19.58 14.69 2.01
C LEU A 53 -18.16 14.96 2.55
N GLY A 54 -17.80 16.22 2.74
CA GLY A 54 -16.55 16.61 3.38
C GLY A 54 -16.41 16.08 4.80
N LEU A 55 -17.50 16.11 5.59
CA LEU A 55 -17.55 15.54 6.95
C LEU A 55 -17.35 14.01 6.92
N MET A 56 -18.00 13.31 6.01
CA MET A 56 -17.82 11.87 5.83
C MET A 56 -16.39 11.52 5.42
N ALA A 57 -15.82 12.26 4.46
CA ALA A 57 -14.44 12.05 4.02
C ALA A 57 -13.44 12.36 5.14
N ALA A 58 -13.66 13.44 5.91
CA ALA A 58 -12.79 13.82 7.03
C ALA A 58 -12.84 12.80 8.17
N THR A 59 -14.01 12.28 8.50
CA THR A 59 -14.16 11.24 9.55
C THR A 59 -13.55 9.91 9.10
N ALA A 60 -13.78 9.48 7.85
CA ALA A 60 -13.15 8.29 7.28
C ALA A 60 -11.62 8.42 7.26
N GLY A 61 -11.09 9.56 6.80
CA GLY A 61 -9.66 9.82 6.79
C GLY A 61 -9.04 9.88 8.18
N MET A 62 -9.72 10.50 9.15
CA MET A 62 -9.30 10.50 10.56
C MET A 62 -9.21 9.08 11.11
N LEU A 63 -10.24 8.25 10.91
CA LEU A 63 -10.27 6.87 11.38
C LEU A 63 -9.16 6.04 10.73
N PHE A 64 -8.99 6.17 9.42
CA PHE A 64 -7.91 5.49 8.69
C PHE A 64 -6.53 5.87 9.25
N SER A 65 -6.25 7.17 9.37
CA SER A 65 -4.95 7.68 9.84
C SER A 65 -4.68 7.35 11.32
N LEU A 66 -5.72 7.35 12.15
CA LEU A 66 -5.63 6.98 13.56
C LEU A 66 -5.40 5.48 13.74
N CYS A 67 -6.15 4.64 13.03
CA CYS A 67 -5.92 3.19 13.02
C CYS A 67 -4.52 2.86 12.52
N TYR A 68 -4.05 3.52 11.46
CA TYR A 68 -2.68 3.37 10.98
C TYR A 68 -1.66 3.72 12.06
N SER A 69 -1.84 4.87 12.71
CA SER A 69 -0.93 5.34 13.75
C SER A 69 -0.89 4.40 14.96
N ILE A 70 -2.02 3.81 15.35
CA ILE A 70 -2.07 2.89 16.49
C ILE A 70 -1.54 1.50 16.11
N PHE A 71 -2.11 0.87 15.08
CA PHE A 71 -1.83 -0.53 14.78
C PHE A 71 -0.51 -0.76 14.07
N VAL A 72 -0.08 0.20 13.23
CA VAL A 72 1.18 0.11 12.49
C VAL A 72 2.30 0.77 13.28
N LEU A 73 2.13 2.04 13.68
CA LEU A 73 3.25 2.79 14.27
C LEU A 73 3.45 2.53 15.78
N ALA A 74 2.37 2.42 16.57
CA ALA A 74 2.49 2.29 18.02
C ALA A 74 2.57 0.82 18.48
N LEU A 75 1.81 -0.07 17.82
CA LEU A 75 1.71 -1.47 18.20
C LEU A 75 2.53 -2.42 17.31
N ASP A 76 2.95 -1.96 16.12
CA ASP A 76 3.71 -2.76 15.15
C ASP A 76 3.10 -4.15 14.89
N ARG A 77 1.76 -4.21 14.88
CA ARG A 77 1.00 -5.47 14.81
C ARG A 77 0.51 -5.80 13.41
N VAL A 78 0.47 -4.81 12.53
CA VAL A 78 -0.14 -4.92 11.21
C VAL A 78 0.82 -4.32 10.20
N GLU A 79 1.17 -5.11 9.20
CA GLU A 79 1.90 -4.66 8.00
C GLU A 79 0.88 -4.52 6.86
N PRO A 80 0.31 -3.33 6.64
CA PRO A 80 -0.64 -3.12 5.55
C PRO A 80 0.06 -3.19 4.19
N ASP A 81 -0.65 -3.69 3.18
CA ASP A 81 -0.18 -3.64 1.80
C ASP A 81 -0.05 -2.19 1.34
N VAL A 82 1.12 -1.84 0.81
CA VAL A 82 1.46 -0.53 0.26
C VAL A 82 0.46 -0.11 -0.82
N LEU A 83 -0.07 -1.05 -1.60
CA LEU A 83 -1.07 -0.74 -2.62
C LEU A 83 -2.37 -0.22 -1.99
N VAL A 84 -2.82 -0.84 -0.91
CA VAL A 84 -4.04 -0.47 -0.18
C VAL A 84 -3.90 0.94 0.40
N GLU A 85 -2.75 1.24 1.02
CA GLU A 85 -2.46 2.60 1.53
C GLU A 85 -2.59 3.66 0.44
N ARG A 86 -2.01 3.41 -0.74
CA ARG A 86 -2.04 4.35 -1.87
C ARG A 86 -3.45 4.58 -2.39
N ILE A 87 -4.26 3.53 -2.47
CA ILE A 87 -5.65 3.64 -2.92
C ILE A 87 -6.45 4.51 -1.94
N PHE A 88 -6.32 4.28 -0.63
CA PHE A 88 -7.01 5.09 0.37
C PHE A 88 -6.52 6.54 0.37
N ASP A 89 -5.20 6.77 0.33
CA ASP A 89 -4.64 8.12 0.29
C ASP A 89 -5.08 8.88 -0.97
N PHE A 90 -5.14 8.21 -2.13
CA PHE A 90 -5.65 8.79 -3.38
C PHE A 90 -7.14 9.12 -3.30
N LEU A 91 -7.97 8.16 -2.87
CA LEU A 91 -9.42 8.36 -2.76
C LEU A 91 -9.77 9.49 -1.80
N LEU A 92 -9.11 9.55 -0.64
CA LEU A 92 -9.32 10.61 0.35
C LEU A 92 -8.86 11.97 -0.19
N ALA A 93 -7.69 12.03 -0.82
CA ALA A 93 -7.20 13.27 -1.44
C ALA A 93 -8.17 13.80 -2.51
N LEU A 94 -8.65 12.91 -3.40
CA LEU A 94 -9.58 13.26 -4.46
C LEU A 94 -10.93 13.72 -3.91
N CYS A 95 -11.52 12.96 -2.98
CA CYS A 95 -12.80 13.31 -2.36
C CYS A 95 -12.74 14.66 -1.65
N LEU A 96 -11.68 14.91 -0.87
CA LEU A 96 -11.49 16.16 -0.15
C LEU A 96 -11.26 17.34 -1.10
N ALA A 97 -10.50 17.15 -2.18
CA ALA A 97 -10.29 18.17 -3.20
C ALA A 97 -11.60 18.55 -3.91
N LEU A 98 -12.40 17.57 -4.32
CA LEU A 98 -13.71 17.81 -4.93
C LEU A 98 -14.66 18.53 -3.96
N CYS A 99 -14.71 18.10 -2.69
CA CYS A 99 -15.51 18.79 -1.67
C CYS A 99 -15.05 20.25 -1.47
N GLY A 100 -13.73 20.50 -1.46
CA GLY A 100 -13.16 21.84 -1.42
C GLY A 100 -13.58 22.70 -2.61
N ILE A 101 -13.53 22.16 -3.84
CA ILE A 101 -13.96 22.87 -5.05
C ILE A 101 -15.45 23.19 -5.01
N PHE A 102 -16.29 22.22 -4.64
CA PHE A 102 -17.74 22.45 -4.59
C PHE A 102 -18.12 23.44 -3.49
N THR A 103 -17.50 23.37 -2.32
CA THR A 103 -17.74 24.37 -1.26
C THR A 103 -17.28 25.77 -1.69
N ALA A 104 -16.10 25.91 -2.31
CA ALA A 104 -15.59 27.20 -2.78
C ALA A 104 -16.43 27.83 -3.91
N THR A 105 -17.02 27.01 -4.77
CA THR A 105 -17.82 27.49 -5.93
C THR A 105 -19.28 27.75 -5.60
N LEU A 106 -19.88 26.94 -4.71
CA LEU A 106 -21.29 27.05 -4.34
C LEU A 106 -21.51 27.96 -3.12
N GLY A 107 -20.48 28.18 -2.30
CA GLY A 107 -20.56 29.02 -1.10
C GLY A 107 -19.92 30.39 -1.31
N SER A 108 -20.74 31.40 -1.58
CA SER A 108 -20.34 32.80 -1.45
C SER A 108 -20.91 33.37 -0.16
N CYS A 109 -20.05 33.88 0.73
CA CYS A 109 -20.48 34.67 1.88
C CYS A 109 -21.10 36.02 1.51
N SER A 110 -21.18 36.38 0.21
CA SER A 110 -21.72 37.67 -0.21
C SER A 110 -23.25 37.72 -0.25
N VAL A 111 -23.95 36.64 0.09
CA VAL A 111 -25.40 36.50 -0.14
C VAL A 111 -26.18 35.99 1.09
N SER A 112 -25.53 35.41 2.10
CA SER A 112 -26.21 34.75 3.24
C SER A 112 -26.31 35.63 4.48
N ASP A 113 -27.49 35.62 5.11
CA ASP A 113 -27.80 36.37 6.33
C ASP A 113 -26.77 36.11 7.46
N PRO A 114 -26.18 37.16 8.04
CA PRO A 114 -25.09 37.04 9.01
C PRO A 114 -25.48 36.39 10.34
N GLU A 115 -26.79 36.22 10.61
CA GLU A 115 -27.28 35.65 11.87
C GLU A 115 -27.30 34.12 11.91
N THR A 116 -27.07 33.44 10.79
CA THR A 116 -27.08 31.95 10.74
C THR A 116 -25.80 31.34 10.19
N PHE A 117 -24.88 32.17 9.70
CA PHE A 117 -23.73 31.72 8.92
C PHE A 117 -22.43 32.45 9.30
N HIS A 118 -21.48 31.73 9.88
CA HIS A 118 -20.19 32.29 10.24
C HIS A 118 -19.20 32.21 9.07
N CYS A 119 -19.14 33.29 8.28
CA CYS A 119 -18.30 33.34 7.09
C CYS A 119 -16.80 33.07 7.37
N SER A 120 -16.26 33.59 8.47
CA SER A 120 -14.86 33.33 8.85
C SER A 120 -14.62 31.83 9.04
N THR A 121 -15.52 31.14 9.74
CA THR A 121 -15.42 29.70 9.96
C THR A 121 -15.64 28.90 8.69
N TYR A 122 -16.55 29.35 7.82
CA TYR A 122 -16.76 28.75 6.50
C TYR A 122 -15.49 28.81 5.66
N SER A 123 -14.85 29.99 5.58
CA SER A 123 -13.60 30.17 4.84
C SER A 123 -12.47 29.32 5.40
N ALA A 124 -12.36 29.23 6.73
CA ALA A 124 -11.40 28.37 7.40
C ALA A 124 -11.67 26.89 7.11
N MET A 125 -12.92 26.46 7.10
CA MET A 125 -13.32 25.10 6.74
C MET A 125 -12.94 24.78 5.29
N THR A 126 -13.25 25.66 4.34
CA THR A 126 -12.85 25.50 2.93
C THR A 126 -11.33 25.46 2.77
N ALA A 127 -10.58 26.28 3.51
CA ALA A 127 -9.12 26.19 3.49
C ALA A 127 -8.63 24.84 4.06
N LEU A 128 -9.20 24.39 5.18
CA LEU A 128 -8.85 23.14 5.83
C LEU A 128 -9.17 21.91 4.97
N THR A 129 -10.23 21.92 4.16
CA THR A 129 -10.51 20.82 3.22
C THR A 129 -9.40 20.66 2.19
N PHE A 130 -8.90 21.77 1.62
CA PHE A 130 -7.75 21.74 0.71
C PHE A 130 -6.46 21.33 1.41
N VAL A 131 -6.22 21.83 2.64
CA VAL A 131 -5.04 21.40 3.42
C VAL A 131 -5.09 19.89 3.66
N CYS A 132 -6.23 19.33 4.08
CA CYS A 132 -6.38 17.87 4.21
C CYS A 132 -6.05 17.15 2.90
N ALA A 133 -6.60 17.60 1.77
CA ALA A 133 -6.33 17.00 0.46
C ALA A 133 -4.85 17.00 0.12
N VAL A 134 -4.14 18.11 0.38
CA VAL A 134 -2.69 18.24 0.15
C VAL A 134 -1.90 17.29 1.05
N VAL A 135 -2.28 17.13 2.32
CA VAL A 135 -1.56 16.22 3.23
C VAL A 135 -1.73 14.75 2.78
N TYR A 136 -2.92 14.34 2.33
CA TYR A 136 -3.10 12.99 1.75
C TYR A 136 -2.33 12.81 0.44
N ALA A 137 -2.35 13.83 -0.44
CA ALA A 137 -1.57 13.81 -1.68
C ALA A 137 -0.05 13.74 -1.40
N PHE A 138 0.44 14.44 -0.37
CA PHE A 138 1.83 14.36 0.05
C PHE A 138 2.20 12.95 0.51
N SER A 139 1.39 12.31 1.34
CA SER A 139 1.60 10.92 1.76
C SER A 139 1.61 9.94 0.58
N LEU A 140 0.70 10.14 -0.39
CA LEU A 140 0.65 9.36 -1.62
C LEU A 140 1.94 9.52 -2.43
N VAL A 141 2.35 10.76 -2.73
CA VAL A 141 3.57 11.05 -3.50
C VAL A 141 4.81 10.52 -2.77
N HIS A 142 4.89 10.70 -1.45
CA HIS A 142 5.97 10.14 -0.66
C HIS A 142 6.00 8.61 -0.74
N SER A 143 4.85 7.94 -0.64
CA SER A 143 4.73 6.49 -0.79
C SER A 143 5.17 6.01 -2.19
N LEU A 144 4.80 6.73 -3.25
CA LEU A 144 5.21 6.41 -4.62
C LEU A 144 6.71 6.53 -4.85
N VAL A 145 7.37 7.50 -4.20
CA VAL A 145 8.81 7.75 -4.37
C VAL A 145 9.68 6.85 -3.47
N THR A 146 9.16 6.43 -2.31
CA THR A 146 9.99 5.79 -1.27
C THR A 146 9.72 4.31 -1.04
N LEU A 147 8.55 3.80 -1.44
CA LEU A 147 8.17 2.41 -1.22
C LEU A 147 8.07 1.68 -2.57
N GLU A 148 8.82 0.58 -2.70
CA GLU A 148 8.67 -0.32 -3.83
C GLU A 148 7.46 -1.24 -3.60
N ILE A 149 6.73 -1.56 -4.67
CA ILE A 149 5.65 -2.54 -4.60
C ILE A 149 6.32 -3.91 -4.46
N SER A 150 6.16 -4.54 -3.30
CA SER A 150 6.57 -5.93 -3.12
C SER A 150 5.81 -6.78 -4.14
N HIS A 151 6.50 -7.33 -5.14
CA HIS A 151 5.89 -8.33 -6.02
C HIS A 151 5.56 -9.59 -5.21
N PRO A 152 4.40 -10.24 -5.43
CA PRO A 152 4.06 -11.49 -4.75
C PRO A 152 5.14 -12.58 -4.96
N ASP A 153 5.81 -12.54 -6.11
CA ASP A 153 6.95 -13.41 -6.44
C ASP A 153 8.21 -13.18 -5.56
N ALA A 154 8.29 -12.06 -4.84
CA ALA A 154 9.41 -11.77 -3.95
C ALA A 154 9.30 -12.51 -2.61
N VAL A 155 8.09 -12.90 -2.20
CA VAL A 155 7.82 -13.57 -0.93
C VAL A 155 7.54 -15.07 -1.12
N GLU A 156 6.98 -15.46 -2.28
CA GLU A 156 6.58 -16.84 -2.58
C GLU A 156 7.65 -17.71 -3.25
N ASN A 157 8.92 -17.30 -3.26
CA ASN A 157 10.01 -18.20 -3.67
C ASN A 157 10.35 -19.23 -2.56
N LEU A 158 9.31 -19.89 -2.03
CA LEU A 158 9.34 -20.95 -1.02
C LEU A 158 9.41 -22.35 -1.62
N VAL A 159 9.55 -22.47 -2.94
CA VAL A 159 10.18 -23.68 -3.48
C VAL A 159 11.65 -23.59 -3.10
N PRO A 160 12.27 -24.63 -2.50
CA PRO A 160 13.71 -24.69 -2.34
C PRO A 160 14.34 -24.59 -3.72
N ARG A 161 14.64 -23.37 -4.18
CA ARG A 161 15.55 -23.17 -5.29
C ARG A 161 16.88 -23.65 -4.74
N GLY A 162 17.23 -24.87 -5.13
CA GLY A 162 18.54 -25.45 -4.89
C GLY A 162 19.57 -24.35 -5.01
N ASN A 163 20.32 -24.21 -3.93
CA ASN A 163 21.36 -23.24 -3.64
C ASN A 163 22.14 -22.77 -4.90
N TYR A 164 21.63 -21.78 -5.64
CA TYR A 164 22.41 -21.04 -6.64
C TYR A 164 22.82 -19.69 -6.04
N GLY A 165 23.55 -19.77 -4.93
CA GLY A 165 23.96 -18.60 -4.16
C GLY A 165 25.10 -18.93 -3.21
N ARG A 166 26.31 -18.98 -3.78
CA ARG A 166 27.59 -18.94 -3.05
C ARG A 166 27.80 -20.09 -2.06
N ALA A 167 27.99 -21.30 -2.59
CA ALA A 167 28.84 -22.26 -1.91
C ALA A 167 30.19 -21.59 -1.64
N SER A 168 30.60 -21.55 -0.38
CA SER A 168 31.94 -21.16 0.05
C SER A 168 32.94 -21.98 -0.74
N SER A 169 33.64 -21.33 -1.67
CA SER A 169 34.72 -21.93 -2.42
C SER A 169 35.74 -22.51 -1.43
N PRO A 170 36.06 -23.82 -1.49
CA PRO A 170 37.29 -24.28 -0.87
C PRO A 170 38.43 -23.51 -1.55
N ARG A 171 39.32 -22.93 -0.72
CA ARG A 171 40.56 -22.27 -1.15
C ARG A 171 41.18 -22.98 -2.36
N ARG A 172 41.24 -22.31 -3.51
CA ARG A 172 42.28 -22.59 -4.51
C ARG A 172 43.61 -22.06 -3.96
N PRO A 173 44.71 -22.80 -4.07
CA PRO A 173 45.91 -22.21 -4.62
C PRO A 173 45.84 -22.26 -6.16
N SER A 174 46.19 -21.13 -6.76
CA SER A 174 46.65 -20.95 -8.15
C SER A 174 45.78 -21.48 -9.31
N SER A 175 45.20 -20.53 -10.05
CA SER A 175 45.01 -20.63 -11.51
C SER A 175 46.37 -20.82 -12.24
N PRO A 176 46.45 -21.01 -13.58
CA PRO A 176 45.38 -20.99 -14.58
C PRO A 176 45.48 -22.10 -15.66
N LYS A 177 44.38 -22.39 -16.37
CA LYS A 177 44.29 -22.26 -17.84
C LYS A 177 42.99 -22.87 -18.36
N ALA A 178 42.40 -22.10 -19.28
CA ALA A 178 41.55 -22.47 -20.41
C ALA A 178 40.26 -23.26 -20.14
N ASP A 179 39.17 -22.71 -20.67
CA ASP A 179 38.06 -23.41 -21.31
C ASP A 179 38.24 -24.93 -21.42
N ASP A 180 37.68 -25.65 -20.45
CA ASP A 180 37.54 -27.09 -20.55
C ASP A 180 36.08 -27.47 -20.27
N THR A 181 35.19 -26.93 -21.09
CA THR A 181 33.80 -27.41 -21.24
C THR A 181 33.72 -28.81 -21.86
N LEU A 182 34.86 -29.46 -22.14
CA LEU A 182 34.98 -30.80 -22.71
C LEU A 182 35.01 -31.92 -21.66
N THR A 183 35.11 -31.62 -20.36
CA THR A 183 35.16 -32.64 -19.29
C THR A 183 33.88 -32.75 -18.45
N ILE A 184 32.82 -32.02 -18.81
CA ILE A 184 31.49 -32.18 -18.19
C ILE A 184 30.84 -33.43 -18.78
N MET A 185 31.12 -34.60 -18.20
CA MET A 185 30.35 -35.81 -18.48
C MET A 185 28.98 -35.70 -17.79
N PRO A 186 27.85 -35.82 -18.51
CA PRO A 186 26.55 -35.91 -17.87
C PRO A 186 26.50 -37.20 -17.05
N ARG A 187 26.36 -37.08 -15.73
CA ARG A 187 26.03 -38.22 -14.86
C ARG A 187 24.55 -38.53 -15.01
N GLY A 188 24.25 -39.31 -16.02
CA GLY A 188 22.95 -39.90 -16.30
C GLY A 188 23.07 -40.71 -17.57
N ASN A 189 22.60 -41.96 -17.55
CA ASN A 189 22.60 -42.84 -18.72
C ASN A 189 21.47 -42.41 -19.66
N PHE A 190 21.50 -41.15 -20.12
CA PHE A 190 20.71 -40.72 -21.25
C PHE A 190 21.38 -41.31 -22.47
N GLY A 191 20.63 -42.10 -23.24
CA GLY A 191 21.10 -42.74 -24.47
C GLY A 191 21.67 -41.72 -25.43
N SER A 192 22.95 -41.42 -25.28
CA SER A 192 23.75 -40.78 -26.29
C SER A 192 24.00 -41.86 -27.34
N VAL A 193 23.47 -41.62 -28.53
CA VAL A 193 23.78 -42.40 -29.72
C VAL A 193 25.29 -42.30 -29.93
N GLN A 194 26.04 -43.31 -29.47
CA GLN A 194 27.43 -43.50 -29.87
C GLN A 194 27.44 -43.72 -31.39
N PRO A 195 28.19 -42.92 -32.17
CA PRO A 195 28.38 -43.22 -33.58
C PRO A 195 29.34 -44.42 -33.66
N GLY A 196 28.79 -45.63 -33.65
CA GLY A 196 29.58 -46.85 -33.83
C GLY A 196 29.01 -48.17 -33.29
N ALA A 197 27.86 -48.20 -32.61
CA ALA A 197 27.28 -49.46 -32.10
C ALA A 197 26.12 -49.96 -32.98
N PRO A 198 26.03 -51.28 -33.27
CA PRO A 198 25.06 -51.83 -34.21
C PRO A 198 23.63 -51.76 -33.65
N LYS A 199 22.69 -51.33 -34.50
CA LYS A 199 21.25 -51.28 -34.23
C LYS A 199 20.67 -52.68 -33.93
N HIS A 200 20.36 -52.93 -32.68
CA HIS A 200 19.25 -53.79 -32.24
C HIS A 200 18.39 -52.87 -31.35
N GLY A 201 17.12 -52.58 -31.64
CA GLY A 201 16.10 -53.46 -32.19
C GLY A 201 15.15 -53.91 -31.09
N ARG A 202 14.54 -52.96 -30.38
CA ARG A 202 13.23 -53.04 -29.70
C ARG A 202 13.02 -51.75 -28.89
N ASP A 203 11.96 -51.02 -29.22
CA ASP A 203 11.41 -49.97 -28.38
C ASP A 203 10.79 -50.66 -27.15
N GLU A 204 11.56 -50.75 -26.07
CA GLU A 204 11.03 -51.11 -24.75
C GLU A 204 10.70 -49.82 -24.00
N ASP A 205 9.41 -49.66 -23.70
CA ASP A 205 8.86 -48.54 -22.94
C ASP A 205 9.26 -48.70 -21.47
N ASN A 206 10.33 -48.01 -21.07
CA ASN A 206 10.88 -48.06 -19.72
C ASN A 206 10.18 -47.08 -18.75
N THR A 207 8.91 -46.75 -18.98
CA THR A 207 8.10 -45.96 -18.05
C THR A 207 7.91 -46.64 -16.69
N ASP A 208 8.12 -47.95 -16.63
CA ASP A 208 7.93 -48.77 -15.44
C ASP A 208 9.08 -48.57 -14.43
N GLU A 209 10.23 -48.05 -14.87
CA GLU A 209 11.39 -47.74 -14.02
C GLU A 209 11.38 -46.30 -13.48
N LEU A 210 10.32 -45.53 -13.75
CA LEU A 210 10.16 -44.18 -13.22
C LEU A 210 9.85 -44.22 -11.72
N MET A 211 10.90 -44.28 -10.90
CA MET A 211 10.76 -44.03 -9.47
C MET A 211 10.33 -42.56 -9.24
N PRO A 212 9.31 -42.30 -8.41
CA PRO A 212 8.91 -40.94 -8.09
C PRO A 212 10.09 -40.18 -7.47
N ARG A 213 10.42 -39.03 -8.05
CA ARG A 213 11.41 -38.10 -7.49
C ARG A 213 10.83 -37.48 -6.22
N GLY A 214 11.13 -38.09 -5.08
CA GLY A 214 10.89 -37.49 -3.77
C GLY A 214 10.60 -38.52 -2.69
N LYS A 215 11.31 -38.42 -1.56
CA LYS A 215 10.80 -38.96 -0.31
C LYS A 215 9.69 -38.02 0.16
N PHE A 216 8.44 -38.30 -0.23
CA PHE A 216 7.31 -37.82 0.55
C PHE A 216 7.41 -38.54 1.89
N GLY A 217 7.85 -37.81 2.92
CA GLY A 217 7.84 -38.33 4.28
C GLY A 217 6.44 -38.81 4.60
N SER A 218 6.32 -40.09 4.95
CA SER A 218 5.13 -40.60 5.62
C SER A 218 4.97 -39.81 6.91
N ILE A 219 3.85 -39.12 7.04
CA ILE A 219 3.41 -38.63 8.34
C ILE A 219 3.06 -39.89 9.14
N VAL A 220 3.82 -40.14 10.21
CA VAL A 220 3.42 -41.01 11.32
C VAL A 220 3.41 -40.13 12.56
#